data_AF-A0A538TY62-F1
#
_entry.id   AF-A0A538TY62-F1
#
_cell.length_a   1.000
_cell.length_b   1.000
_cell.length_c   1.000
_cell.angle_alpha   90.00
_cell.angle_beta   90.00
_cell.angle_gamma   90.00
#
_symmetry.space_group_name_H-M   'P 1'
#
loop_
_entity.id
_entity.type
_entity.pdbx_description
1 polymer ?
#
loop_
_entity_poly.entity_id
_entity_poly.type
_entity_poly.pdbx_seq_one_letter_code
_entity_poly.pdbx_strand_id
1 'polypeptide(L)' 'MIGSSREDARARFESSIPILRVANLAFSLAHYRSVLGFAMDWQSPATIASVSRDRCGLFLAQGDQGNPGTW' A
#
# COMPACT_ATOMS: atom_id res chain seq x y z
N MET A 1 -17.67 40.28 0.50
CA MET A 1 -17.94 39.14 -0.39
C MET A 1 -16.60 38.50 -0.70
N ILE A 2 -16.21 37.46 0.03
CA ILE A 2 -14.92 36.79 -0.18
C ILE A 2 -15.22 35.64 -1.14
N GLY A 3 -14.82 35.78 -2.40
CA GLY A 3 -15.00 34.75 -3.40
C GLY A 3 -14.10 33.56 -3.06
N SER A 4 -14.70 32.43 -2.71
CA SER A 4 -14.02 31.13 -2.73
C SER A 4 -13.66 30.84 -4.18
N SER A 5 -12.39 30.95 -4.52
CA SER A 5 -11.85 30.53 -5.81
C SER A 5 -12.03 29.02 -5.94
N ARG A 6 -12.47 28.56 -7.11
CA ARG A 6 -12.73 27.15 -7.45
C ARG A 6 -11.55 26.17 -7.23
N GLU A 7 -10.38 26.66 -6.83
CA GLU A 7 -9.22 25.86 -6.38
C GLU A 7 -9.46 25.14 -5.05
N ASP A 8 -10.24 25.73 -4.12
CA ASP A 8 -10.58 25.11 -2.83
C ASP A 8 -11.59 23.95 -2.94
N ALA A 9 -12.13 23.69 -4.13
CA ALA A 9 -13.16 22.67 -4.35
C ALA A 9 -12.58 21.27 -4.66
N ARG A 10 -11.27 21.12 -4.84
CA ARG A 10 -10.65 19.82 -5.13
C ARG A 10 -10.14 19.17 -3.85
N ALA A 11 -10.61 17.96 -3.58
CA ALA A 11 -10.09 17.14 -2.48
C ALA A 11 -8.57 16.97 -2.63
N ARG A 12 -7.83 17.15 -1.53
CA ARG A 12 -6.38 16.95 -1.50
C ARG A 12 -6.07 15.47 -1.73
N PHE A 13 -5.27 15.18 -2.75
CA PHE A 13 -4.70 13.85 -2.95
C PHE A 13 -3.46 13.71 -2.06
N GLU A 14 -3.55 12.87 -1.04
CA GLU A 14 -2.47 12.69 -0.06
C GLU A 14 -1.38 11.74 -0.55
N SER A 15 -1.77 10.51 -0.92
CA SER A 15 -0.84 9.45 -1.30
C SER A 15 -1.55 8.32 -2.05
N SER A 16 -0.75 7.48 -2.71
CA SER A 16 -1.17 6.16 -3.18
C SER A 16 -0.55 5.08 -2.31
N ILE A 17 -1.32 4.01 -2.05
CA ILE A 17 -0.86 2.80 -1.38
C ILE A 17 -0.99 1.65 -2.39
N PRO A 18 0.08 1.29 -3.10
CA PRO A 18 0.00 0.26 -4.15
C PRO A 18 -0.13 -1.14 -3.54
N ILE A 19 -0.76 -2.04 -4.31
CA ILE A 19 -0.79 -3.48 -4.04
C ILE A 19 0.28 -4.15 -4.90
N LEU A 20 1.26 -4.78 -4.25
CA LEU A 20 2.32 -5.55 -4.89
C LEU A 20 1.99 -7.03 -4.81
N ARG A 21 1.90 -7.69 -5.97
CA ARG A 21 1.77 -9.15 -6.03
C ARG A 21 3.09 -9.80 -5.63
N VAL A 22 3.02 -10.73 -4.68
CA VAL A 22 4.17 -11.50 -4.18
C VAL A 22 3.93 -13.00 -4.36
N ALA A 23 4.99 -13.76 -4.61
CA ALA A 23 4.90 -15.21 -4.78
C ALA A 23 4.62 -15.94 -3.45
N ASN A 24 5.19 -15.45 -2.35
CA ASN A 24 4.98 -15.99 -1.01
C ASN A 24 4.91 -14.85 0.01
N LEU A 25 3.74 -14.65 0.63
CA LEU A 25 3.49 -13.55 1.55
C LEU A 25 4.40 -13.61 2.78
N ALA A 26 4.63 -14.79 3.36
CA ALA A 26 5.46 -14.94 4.55
C ALA A 26 6.91 -14.55 4.30
N PHE A 27 7.51 -15.04 3.20
CA PHE A 27 8.88 -14.66 2.82
C PHE A 27 9.00 -13.18 2.49
N SER A 28 8.04 -12.62 1.75
CA SER A 28 8.04 -11.19 1.45
C SER A 28 7.92 -10.35 2.71
N LEU A 29 7.03 -10.69 3.64
CA LEU A 29 6.92 -10.00 4.93
C LEU A 29 8.22 -10.05 5.73
N ALA A 30 8.88 -11.21 5.77
CA ALA A 30 10.18 -11.32 6.45
C ALA A 30 11.22 -10.37 5.83
N HIS A 31 11.26 -10.25 4.50
CA HIS A 31 12.15 -9.34 3.79
C HIS A 31 11.81 -7.87 4.06
N TYR A 32 10.56 -7.46 3.83
CA TYR A 32 10.13 -6.06 4.02
C TYR A 32 10.34 -5.60 5.47
N ARG A 33 10.11 -6.48 6.46
CA ARG A 33 10.27 -6.13 7.87
C ARG A 33 11.72 -6.15 8.32
N SER A 34 12.43 -7.24 8.04
CA SER A 34 13.75 -7.48 8.66
C SER A 34 14.90 -6.88 7.86
N VAL A 35 14.77 -6.78 6.53
CA VAL A 35 15.80 -6.22 5.66
C VAL A 35 15.50 -4.76 5.35
N LEU A 36 14.25 -4.45 5.01
CA LEU A 36 13.85 -3.10 4.57
C LEU A 36 13.28 -2.24 5.71
N GLY A 37 13.10 -2.78 6.91
CA GLY A 37 12.68 -2.01 8.10
C GLY A 37 11.24 -1.51 8.07
N PHE A 38 10.34 -2.16 7.32
CA PHE A 38 8.91 -1.87 7.37
C PHE A 38 8.26 -2.43 8.64
N ALA A 39 7.29 -1.70 9.18
CA ALA A 39 6.38 -2.19 10.21
C ALA A 39 5.21 -2.96 9.58
N MET A 40 4.67 -3.94 10.32
CA MET A 40 3.40 -4.57 9.97
C MET A 40 2.27 -3.71 10.53
N ASP A 41 1.35 -3.25 9.68
CA ASP A 41 0.17 -2.53 10.14
C ASP A 41 -0.98 -3.50 10.45
N TRP A 42 -1.25 -4.43 9.51
CA TRP A 42 -2.24 -5.49 9.66
C TRP A 42 -2.03 -6.60 8.64
N GLN A 43 -2.63 -7.77 8.88
CA GLN A 43 -2.55 -8.93 8.01
C GLN A 43 -3.89 -9.67 7.96
N SER A 44 -4.34 -10.06 6.76
CA SER A 44 -5.33 -11.12 6.54
C SER A 44 -4.61 -12.47 6.45
N PRO A 45 -5.15 -13.56 7.03
CA PRO A 45 -4.52 -14.88 6.96
C PRO A 45 -4.12 -15.27 5.53
N ALA A 46 -2.82 -15.46 5.32
CA ALA A 46 -2.15 -15.98 4.12
C ALA A 46 -2.44 -15.30 2.76
N THR A 47 -3.17 -14.18 2.70
CA THR A 47 -3.66 -13.62 1.43
C THR A 47 -3.12 -12.22 1.14
N ILE A 48 -3.19 -11.32 2.12
CA ILE A 48 -2.76 -9.93 1.95
C ILE A 48 -2.31 -9.33 3.30
N ALA A 49 -1.33 -8.44 3.26
CA ALA A 49 -0.87 -7.69 4.42
C ALA A 49 -0.55 -6.24 4.07
N SER A 50 -0.70 -5.34 5.06
CA SER A 50 -0.27 -3.95 5.00
C SER A 50 1.02 -3.77 5.78
N VAL A 51 1.97 -3.10 5.14
CA VAL A 51 3.22 -2.70 5.77
C VAL A 51 3.50 -1.23 5.49
N SER A 52 4.12 -0.55 6.45
CA SER A 52 4.47 0.86 6.32
C SER A 52 5.90 1.14 6.78
N ARG A 53 6.53 2.13 6.16
CA ARG A 53 7.79 2.73 6.60
C ARG A 53 7.77 4.22 6.27
N ASP A 54 7.95 5.06 7.28
CA ASP A 54 7.88 6.52 7.15
C ASP A 54 6.54 6.95 6.50
N ARG A 55 6.58 7.57 5.31
CA ARG A 55 5.40 7.98 4.54
C ARG A 55 5.04 7.02 3.39
N CYS A 56 5.63 5.82 3.38
CA CYS A 56 5.39 4.81 2.36
C CYS A 56 4.56 3.66 2.96
N GLY A 57 3.33 3.49 2.45
CA GLY A 57 2.49 2.33 2.72
C GLY A 57 2.44 1.41 1.51
N LEU A 58 2.47 0.09 1.75
CA LEU A 58 2.35 -0.94 0.73
C LEU A 58 1.37 -2.02 1.18
N PHE A 59 0.60 -2.54 0.25
CA PHE A 59 -0.08 -3.82 0.42
C PHE A 59 0.68 -4.92 -0.31
N LEU A 60 0.95 -6.04 0.35
CA LEU A 60 1.56 -7.23 -0.23
C LEU A 60 0.49 -8.31 -0.37
N ALA A 61 0.19 -8.74 -1.59
CA ALA A 61 -0.84 -9.75 -1.86
C ALA A 61 -0.25 -10.99 -2.53
N GLN A 62 -0.55 -12.16 -1.98
CA GLN A 62 -0.21 -13.44 -2.63
C GLN A 62 -1.41 -13.92 -3.46
N GLY A 63 -1.17 -14.29 -4.72
CA GLY A 63 -2.23 -14.72 -5.64
C GLY A 63 -2.61 -13.64 -6.65
N ASP A 64 -3.90 -13.33 -6.80
CA ASP A 64 -4.41 -12.66 -8.00
C ASP A 64 -4.35 -11.12 -7.97
N GLN A 65 -4.41 -10.49 -6.80
CA GLN A 65 -4.37 -9.03 -6.73
C GLN A 65 -2.96 -8.49 -7.07
N GLY A 66 -2.91 -7.50 -7.98
CA GLY A 66 -1.66 -6.93 -8.49
C GLY A 66 -0.97 -7.79 -9.57
N ASN A 67 -1.68 -8.75 -10.18
CA ASN A 67 -1.15 -9.58 -11.25
C ASN A 67 -0.88 -8.77 -12.52
N PRO A 68 0.29 -8.93 -13.19
CA PRO A 68 0.54 -8.28 -14.46
C PRO A 68 -0.55 -8.62 -15.50
N GLY A 69 -1.08 -7.59 -16.16
CA GLY A 69 -2.13 -7.73 -17.16
C GLY A 69 -3.56 -7.73 -16.63
N THR A 70 -3.79 -7.49 -15.32
CA THR A 70 -5.14 -7.44 -14.73
C THR A 70 -5.70 -6.04 -14.45
N TRP A 71 -5.21 -4.98 -15.09
CA TRP A 71 -5.73 -3.61 -15.00
C TRP A 71 -5.50 -2.86 -16.31
#